data_AF-A0A9D6UFI2-F1
#
_entry.id   AF-A0A9D6UFI2-F1
#
_cell.length_a   1.000
_cell.length_b   1.000
_cell.length_c   1.000
_cell.angle_alpha   90.00
_cell.angle_beta   90.00
_cell.angle_gamma   90.00
#
_symmetry.space_group_name_H-M   'P 1'
#
loop_
_entity.id
_entity.type
_entity.pdbx_description
1 polymer ?
#
loop_
_entity_poly.entity_id
_entity_poly.type
_entity_poly.pdbx_seq_one_letter_code
_entity_poly.pdbx_strand_id
1 'polypeptide(L)'
;MVRRRQLNSPRGSAPRGGRLSMKTVGRFVISLAICAAATCACAAAQEQENPFARIGHIVVIFTENRSFDHVFGLFPGAEGVNSAQHPPQVDFDGRPLTALPRPRADDRFPRRLQNAPFRLEPFVDIDGRTMDPVHDFYIEQEQIDGGKMDRFVEASNAGALVMGYYDGSELKQWALAKEFTLADHFFHAAFGGSMLNHFFLICGCAPTFDNPVEATRKKFLPKLAAIRDSQGAELTIREREEDSPASVLDGPPRHKRFGRLTIDLEAIGTLQPGNAISKHDKTEAQERLPPAHAPTIGDRLTEKNVTWAWYAGGWRDVIEGRLKPYEDKPDAFQTHHQPFAYFANYAEGREGRAHLKDADDFFRAIDKGELPQVSFYKPLGVFNGHPDYSDLAAGDAHVADVVARLRKSPNWADMLIIVTADENGWFWDHVAPPRRDR
;
A
#
# COMPACT_ATOMS: atom_id res chain seq x y z
N MET A 1 3.27 -32.94 47.30
CA MET A 1 3.64 -32.14 48.49
C MET A 1 2.77 -30.90 48.52
N VAL A 2 1.84 -30.82 49.49
CA VAL A 2 1.13 -29.65 50.06
C VAL A 2 0.50 -28.63 49.08
N ARG A 3 -0.80 -28.73 48.73
CA ARG A 3 -2.07 -28.27 49.39
C ARG A 3 -2.46 -26.80 49.17
N ARG A 4 -3.62 -26.65 48.48
CA ARG A 4 -4.52 -25.48 48.39
C ARG A 4 -4.94 -24.95 49.78
N ARG A 5 -5.19 -23.64 49.87
CA ARG A 5 -6.06 -23.03 50.91
C ARG A 5 -7.13 -22.15 50.26
N GLN A 6 -8.38 -22.57 50.42
CA GLN A 6 -9.57 -21.70 50.45
C GLN A 6 -9.74 -21.14 51.86
N LEU A 7 -10.36 -19.97 51.99
CA LEU A 7 -10.95 -19.48 53.24
C LEU A 7 -12.36 -18.92 52.98
N ASN A 8 -13.29 -19.33 53.84
CA ASN A 8 -14.72 -19.06 53.88
C ASN A 8 -15.06 -17.84 54.78
N SER A 9 -16.08 -17.05 54.36
CA SER A 9 -17.26 -16.52 55.12
C SER A 9 -17.03 -15.66 56.40
N PRO A 10 -18.03 -15.01 57.07
CA PRO A 10 -19.50 -15.06 56.90
C PRO A 10 -20.30 -13.73 57.04
N ARG A 11 -21.64 -13.90 57.07
CA ARG A 11 -22.78 -12.94 57.13
C ARG A 11 -22.96 -12.18 58.46
N GLY A 12 -23.60 -11.00 58.38
CA GLY A 12 -24.85 -10.70 59.11
C GLY A 12 -24.86 -9.69 60.28
N SER A 13 -25.79 -8.72 60.21
CA SER A 13 -26.70 -8.20 61.27
C SER A 13 -26.78 -6.66 61.43
N ALA A 14 -28.01 -6.14 61.35
CA ALA A 14 -28.51 -4.88 61.96
C ALA A 14 -29.21 -5.26 63.31
N PRO A 15 -29.75 -4.37 64.20
CA PRO A 15 -30.26 -3.00 63.97
C PRO A 15 -30.23 -2.00 65.18
N ARG A 16 -30.99 -0.87 65.04
CA ARG A 16 -31.68 -0.02 66.05
C ARG A 16 -30.93 1.07 66.85
N GLY A 17 -31.23 2.34 66.51
CA GLY A 17 -32.16 3.20 67.25
C GLY A 17 -31.64 4.09 68.41
N GLY A 18 -31.90 5.41 68.33
CA GLY A 18 -32.04 6.26 69.53
C GLY A 18 -31.74 7.77 69.42
N ARG A 19 -32.80 8.58 69.19
CA ARG A 19 -33.16 9.94 69.73
C ARG A 19 -32.09 11.03 69.93
N LEU A 20 -32.16 12.16 69.22
CA LEU A 20 -32.97 13.40 69.41
C LEU A 20 -32.36 14.46 70.37
N SER A 21 -32.10 15.67 69.85
CA SER A 21 -32.38 16.93 70.57
C SER A 21 -32.45 18.12 69.58
N MET A 22 -33.63 18.76 69.54
CA MET A 22 -33.95 20.01 68.83
C MET A 22 -33.63 21.22 69.71
N LYS A 23 -33.24 22.33 69.06
CA LYS A 23 -33.45 23.77 69.38
C LYS A 23 -32.69 24.53 68.28
N THR A 24 -33.23 25.42 67.45
CA THR A 24 -34.24 26.45 67.69
C THR A 24 -34.88 26.87 66.35
N VAL A 25 -36.17 27.19 66.43
CA VAL A 25 -37.06 27.71 65.39
C VAL A 25 -36.79 29.19 65.13
N GLY A 26 -36.75 29.59 63.86
CA GLY A 26 -36.91 30.98 63.41
C GLY A 26 -37.62 31.00 62.06
N ARG A 27 -38.93 31.25 62.10
CA ARG A 27 -39.86 31.30 60.96
C ARG A 27 -39.62 32.55 60.09
N PHE A 28 -39.59 32.36 58.77
CA PHE A 28 -40.32 33.21 57.82
C PHE A 28 -41.01 32.30 56.80
N VAL A 29 -42.30 32.56 56.56
CA VAL A 29 -43.25 31.76 55.76
C VAL A 29 -43.45 32.43 54.40
N ILE A 30 -43.96 31.64 53.45
CA ILE A 30 -44.76 31.95 52.25
C ILE A 30 -43.98 31.53 50.98
N SER A 31 -44.01 30.24 50.64
CA SER A 31 -45.04 29.56 49.82
C SER A 31 -44.87 29.79 48.32
N LEU A 32 -44.36 28.78 47.60
CA LEU A 32 -44.90 28.44 46.29
C LEU A 32 -44.62 26.97 45.96
N ALA A 33 -45.70 26.23 45.73
CA ALA A 33 -45.69 24.89 45.19
C ALA A 33 -45.05 24.92 43.80
N ILE A 34 -43.99 24.12 43.59
CA ILE A 34 -43.56 23.75 42.24
C ILE A 34 -44.10 22.34 41.98
N CYS A 35 -45.29 22.33 41.40
CA CYS A 35 -45.78 21.20 40.62
C CYS A 35 -44.85 20.96 39.43
N ALA A 36 -44.73 19.68 39.08
CA ALA A 36 -43.99 19.16 37.95
C ALA A 36 -44.24 19.93 36.64
N ALA A 37 -43.17 20.46 36.05
CA ALA A 37 -43.04 20.57 34.62
C ALA A 37 -41.93 19.61 34.22
N ALA A 38 -42.32 18.41 33.79
CA ALA A 38 -41.47 17.53 33.04
C ALA A 38 -41.12 18.22 31.71
N THR A 39 -40.05 18.98 31.68
CA THR A 39 -39.39 19.32 30.42
C THR A 39 -38.73 18.05 29.93
N CYS A 40 -39.46 17.31 29.11
CA CYS A 40 -38.90 16.34 28.17
C CYS A 40 -38.03 17.15 27.21
N ALA A 41 -36.79 17.46 27.63
CA ALA A 41 -35.77 17.91 26.73
C ALA A 41 -35.37 16.70 25.90
N CYS A 42 -36.09 16.46 24.81
CA CYS A 42 -35.52 15.75 23.69
C CYS A 42 -34.27 16.54 23.30
N ALA A 43 -33.12 16.09 23.79
CA ALA A 43 -31.86 16.45 23.18
C ALA A 43 -31.96 15.92 21.75
N ALA A 44 -32.38 16.78 20.82
CA ALA A 44 -32.18 16.53 19.41
C ALA A 44 -30.67 16.31 19.28
N ALA A 45 -30.28 15.06 19.04
CA ALA A 45 -28.92 14.76 18.64
C ALA A 45 -28.67 15.65 17.43
N GLN A 46 -27.81 16.65 17.58
CA GLN A 46 -27.29 17.39 16.45
C GLN A 46 -26.61 16.33 15.58
N GLU A 47 -27.25 15.94 14.49
CA GLU A 47 -26.62 15.11 13.47
C GLU A 47 -25.31 15.82 13.12
N GLN A 48 -24.20 15.21 13.49
CA GLN A 48 -22.89 15.73 13.16
C GLN A 48 -22.85 15.80 11.62
N GLU A 49 -22.81 17.02 11.07
CA GLU A 49 -22.77 17.21 9.63
C GLU A 49 -21.68 16.31 9.06
N ASN A 50 -22.03 15.45 8.10
CA ASN A 50 -21.07 14.59 7.44
C ASN A 50 -20.05 15.50 6.74
N PRO A 51 -18.79 15.56 7.20
CA PRO A 51 -17.80 16.49 6.66
C PRO A 51 -17.48 16.18 5.19
N PHE A 52 -17.83 14.98 4.71
CA PHE A 52 -17.64 14.52 3.34
C PHE A 52 -18.83 14.82 2.43
N ALA A 53 -19.95 15.36 2.94
CA ALA A 53 -21.15 15.64 2.15
C ALA A 53 -20.92 16.66 1.02
N ARG A 54 -19.83 17.44 1.10
CA ARG A 54 -19.44 18.44 0.10
C ARG A 54 -18.55 17.88 -1.02
N ILE A 55 -18.14 16.61 -0.94
CA ILE A 55 -17.31 15.97 -1.96
C ILE A 55 -18.24 15.36 -3.01
N GLY A 56 -18.23 15.92 -4.22
CA GLY A 56 -18.96 15.42 -5.38
C GLY A 56 -18.14 14.44 -6.22
N HIS A 57 -16.81 14.62 -6.23
CA HIS A 57 -15.90 13.82 -7.05
C HIS A 57 -14.68 13.35 -6.25
N ILE A 58 -14.32 12.08 -6.40
CA ILE A 58 -13.10 11.48 -5.86
C ILE A 58 -12.24 11.02 -7.04
N VAL A 59 -10.98 11.46 -7.07
CA VAL A 59 -10.00 11.04 -8.07
C VAL A 59 -8.82 10.38 -7.35
N VAL A 60 -8.58 9.10 -7.63
CA VAL A 60 -7.46 8.33 -7.08
C VAL A 60 -6.41 8.17 -8.19
N ILE A 61 -5.25 8.80 -8.03
CA ILE A 61 -4.09 8.64 -8.89
C ILE A 61 -3.18 7.60 -8.25
N PHE A 62 -3.01 6.46 -8.91
CA PHE A 62 -2.29 5.30 -8.39
C PHE A 62 -0.96 5.13 -9.13
N THR A 63 0.16 5.37 -8.46
CA THR A 63 1.53 5.44 -9.01
C THR A 63 2.33 4.19 -8.66
N GLU A 64 3.65 4.23 -8.87
CA GLU A 64 4.65 3.17 -8.75
C GLU A 64 6.03 3.80 -8.50
N ASN A 65 7.03 3.12 -7.98
CA ASN A 65 7.01 2.47 -6.68
C ASN A 65 8.13 3.15 -5.89
N ARG A 66 7.81 3.79 -4.77
CA ARG A 66 8.77 4.59 -3.99
C ARG A 66 8.36 4.65 -2.53
N SER A 67 9.31 4.41 -1.62
CA SER A 67 9.07 4.55 -0.18
C SER A 67 8.92 6.01 0.18
N PHE A 68 8.33 6.28 1.35
CA PHE A 68 8.18 7.65 1.83
C PHE A 68 9.56 8.27 2.03
N ASP A 69 10.47 7.58 2.71
CA ASP A 69 11.83 8.07 2.94
C ASP A 69 12.65 8.32 1.67
N HIS A 70 12.40 7.55 0.60
CA HIS A 70 13.10 7.71 -0.66
C HIS A 70 12.82 9.05 -1.37
N VAL A 71 11.62 9.61 -1.19
CA VAL A 71 11.15 10.80 -1.92
C VAL A 71 10.83 11.98 -0.98
N PHE A 72 10.15 11.72 0.12
CA PHE A 72 9.62 12.71 1.06
C PHE A 72 10.29 12.66 2.44
N GLY A 73 11.29 11.81 2.67
CA GLY A 73 11.96 11.69 3.97
C GLY A 73 12.64 12.97 4.49
N LEU A 74 12.90 13.94 3.59
CA LEU A 74 13.42 15.27 3.95
C LEU A 74 12.32 16.35 4.11
N PHE A 75 11.04 16.00 3.93
CA PHE A 75 9.95 16.97 3.93
C PHE A 75 9.83 17.66 5.30
N PRO A 76 9.77 19.02 5.37
CA PRO A 76 9.70 19.72 6.64
C PRO A 76 8.49 19.31 7.48
N GLY A 77 8.75 18.76 8.67
CA GLY A 77 7.73 18.35 9.62
C GLY A 77 7.22 16.92 9.45
N ALA A 78 7.67 16.19 8.43
CA ALA A 78 7.42 14.76 8.32
C ALA A 78 8.34 13.95 9.26
N GLU A 79 7.85 12.82 9.74
CA GLU A 79 8.72 11.78 10.30
C GLU A 79 9.40 11.06 9.12
N GLY A 80 10.70 11.32 8.92
CA GLY A 80 11.44 10.78 7.78
C GLY A 80 12.93 10.57 8.07
N VAL A 81 13.71 10.26 7.02
CA VAL A 81 15.15 9.98 7.08
C VAL A 81 16.00 11.08 7.75
N ASN A 82 15.49 12.31 7.91
CA ASN A 82 16.20 13.36 8.65
C ASN A 82 15.98 13.30 10.17
N SER A 83 14.87 12.71 10.62
CA SER A 83 14.48 12.61 12.04
C SER A 83 14.63 11.20 12.63
N ALA A 84 14.83 10.20 11.77
CA ALA A 84 14.82 8.80 12.15
C ALA A 84 16.13 8.30 12.78
N GLN A 85 16.01 7.25 13.60
CA GLN A 85 17.17 6.41 13.92
C GLN A 85 17.41 5.45 12.76
N HIS A 86 18.65 5.34 12.31
CA HIS A 86 19.02 4.47 11.19
C HIS A 86 19.78 3.27 11.74
N PRO A 87 19.11 2.13 12.01
CA PRO A 87 19.81 0.93 12.40
C PRO A 87 20.77 0.53 11.28
N PRO A 88 22.02 0.16 11.61
CA PRO A 88 22.97 -0.27 10.59
C PRO A 88 22.44 -1.53 9.93
N GLN A 89 22.54 -1.60 8.60
CA GLN A 89 22.18 -2.79 7.86
C GLN A 89 23.10 -3.95 8.24
N VAL A 90 22.55 -5.16 8.32
CA VAL A 90 23.29 -6.36 8.74
C VAL A 90 23.62 -7.27 7.55
N ASP A 91 24.60 -8.14 7.73
CA ASP A 91 24.92 -9.22 6.80
C ASP A 91 24.11 -10.49 7.12
N PHE A 92 24.33 -11.54 6.33
CA PHE A 92 23.72 -12.86 6.46
C PHE A 92 23.88 -13.50 7.85
N ASP A 93 24.95 -13.15 8.59
CA ASP A 93 25.22 -13.64 9.95
C ASP A 93 24.59 -12.75 11.05
N GLY A 94 23.87 -11.70 10.67
CA GLY A 94 23.24 -10.74 11.56
C GLY A 94 24.18 -9.70 12.16
N ARG A 95 25.46 -9.67 11.77
CA ARG A 95 26.38 -8.61 12.21
C ARG A 95 26.22 -7.36 11.34
N PRO A 96 26.38 -6.15 11.91
CA PRO A 96 26.39 -4.92 11.14
C PRO A 96 27.44 -4.96 10.02
N LEU A 97 27.04 -4.56 8.82
CA LEU A 97 27.96 -4.40 7.70
C LEU A 97 28.97 -3.29 8.00
N THR A 98 30.24 -3.53 7.71
CA THR A 98 31.27 -2.49 7.80
C THR A 98 31.11 -1.41 6.73
N ALA A 99 30.44 -1.74 5.63
CA ALA A 99 30.10 -0.86 4.51
C ALA A 99 29.01 -1.50 3.65
N LEU A 100 28.21 -0.71 2.93
CA LEU A 100 27.24 -1.25 1.98
C LEU A 100 27.93 -1.68 0.68
N PRO A 101 27.54 -2.82 0.08
CA PRO A 101 28.02 -3.22 -1.24
C PRO A 101 27.39 -2.35 -2.32
N ARG A 102 28.17 -1.95 -3.32
CA ARG A 102 27.63 -1.28 -4.52
C ARG A 102 26.47 -2.06 -5.17
N PRO A 103 25.51 -1.39 -5.81
CA PRO A 103 24.51 -2.06 -6.62
C PRO A 103 25.17 -2.88 -7.74
N ARG A 104 24.51 -3.99 -8.11
CA ARG A 104 25.04 -4.92 -9.10
C ARG A 104 25.17 -4.23 -10.45
N ALA A 105 26.34 -4.39 -11.08
CA ALA A 105 26.62 -3.88 -12.42
C ALA A 105 26.44 -2.35 -12.60
N ASP A 106 26.41 -1.58 -11.50
CA ASP A 106 26.30 -0.13 -11.56
C ASP A 106 27.60 0.54 -11.13
N ASP A 107 28.42 0.96 -12.11
CA ASP A 107 29.74 1.57 -11.87
C ASP A 107 29.64 3.04 -11.42
N ARG A 108 28.44 3.63 -11.36
CA ARG A 108 28.22 4.99 -10.83
C ARG A 108 28.50 5.05 -9.33
N PHE A 109 28.31 3.94 -8.62
CA PHE A 109 28.50 3.85 -7.17
C PHE A 109 29.92 3.38 -6.82
N PRO A 110 30.53 3.92 -5.73
CA PRO A 110 31.78 3.39 -5.22
C PRO A 110 31.57 1.96 -4.70
N ARG A 111 32.63 1.14 -4.71
CA ARG A 111 32.55 -0.28 -4.32
C ARG A 111 31.99 -0.51 -2.90
N ARG A 112 32.18 0.46 -2.00
CA ARG A 112 31.79 0.42 -0.60
C ARG A 112 31.26 1.80 -0.20
N LEU A 113 30.04 1.84 0.33
CA LEU A 113 29.42 3.05 0.90
C LEU A 113 29.33 2.93 2.43
N GLN A 114 29.16 4.06 3.12
CA GLN A 114 28.85 4.03 4.55
C GLN A 114 27.56 3.24 4.80
N ASN A 115 27.53 2.45 5.88
CA ASN A 115 26.34 1.70 6.31
C ASN A 115 25.29 2.62 6.95
N ALA A 116 24.62 3.40 6.11
CA ALA A 116 23.54 4.32 6.45
C ALA A 116 22.75 4.69 5.17
N PRO A 117 21.52 5.24 5.30
CA PRO A 117 20.86 5.93 4.20
C PRO A 117 21.76 7.01 3.59
N PHE A 118 21.71 7.20 2.27
CA PHE A 118 22.54 8.19 1.58
C PHE A 118 21.83 8.89 0.42
N ARG A 119 22.34 10.09 0.09
CA ARG A 119 21.91 10.92 -1.04
C ARG A 119 22.19 10.23 -2.36
N LEU A 120 21.18 10.08 -3.21
CA LEU A 120 21.32 9.33 -4.47
C LEU A 120 21.83 10.19 -5.64
N GLU A 121 21.58 11.51 -5.63
CA GLU A 121 21.95 12.45 -6.70
C GLU A 121 23.43 12.45 -7.10
N PRO A 122 24.41 12.28 -6.19
CA PRO A 122 25.81 12.17 -6.59
C PRO A 122 26.11 10.99 -7.52
N PHE A 123 25.20 10.02 -7.64
CA PHE A 123 25.37 8.79 -8.43
C PHE A 123 24.32 8.66 -9.54
N VAL A 124 23.08 9.07 -9.29
CA VAL A 124 21.95 8.96 -10.22
C VAL A 124 21.11 10.23 -10.10
N ASP A 125 20.96 10.98 -11.19
CA ASP A 125 20.05 12.12 -11.26
C ASP A 125 18.58 11.67 -11.18
N ILE A 126 17.66 12.58 -10.86
CA ILE A 126 16.22 12.26 -10.71
C ILE A 126 15.55 11.76 -11.99
N ASP A 127 16.07 12.13 -13.16
CA ASP A 127 15.67 11.63 -14.49
C ASP A 127 16.51 10.41 -14.93
N GLY A 128 17.40 9.94 -14.06
CA GLY A 128 18.22 8.77 -14.26
C GLY A 128 17.50 7.49 -13.83
N ARG A 129 17.60 6.45 -14.66
CA ARG A 129 17.11 5.12 -14.33
C ARG A 129 18.04 4.40 -13.36
N THR A 130 17.42 3.66 -12.44
CA THR A 130 18.08 2.69 -11.57
C THR A 130 17.66 1.28 -11.97
N MET A 131 18.35 0.25 -11.48
CA MET A 131 17.77 -1.10 -11.54
C MET A 131 16.51 -1.18 -10.69
N ASP A 132 15.72 -2.22 -10.93
CA ASP A 132 14.57 -2.58 -10.13
C ASP A 132 14.98 -3.42 -8.91
N PRO A 133 14.74 -2.93 -7.68
CA PRO A 133 14.82 -3.76 -6.49
C PRO A 133 13.86 -4.96 -6.58
N VAL A 134 14.07 -5.97 -5.75
CA VAL A 134 13.20 -7.16 -5.74
C VAL A 134 11.86 -6.83 -5.10
N HIS A 135 10.75 -7.39 -5.61
CA HIS A 135 9.37 -7.05 -5.21
C HIS A 135 8.54 -8.25 -4.71
N ASP A 136 9.13 -9.12 -3.89
CA ASP A 136 8.56 -10.43 -3.55
C ASP A 136 8.04 -10.51 -2.11
N PHE A 137 6.73 -10.68 -1.91
CA PHE A 137 6.01 -10.75 -0.62
C PHE A 137 6.79 -11.24 0.61
N TYR A 138 7.60 -12.28 0.48
CA TYR A 138 8.37 -12.87 1.56
C TYR A 138 9.68 -12.15 1.88
N ILE A 139 10.36 -11.63 0.87
CA ILE A 139 11.60 -10.87 1.03
C ILE A 139 11.31 -9.59 1.83
N GLU A 140 10.12 -8.99 1.69
CA GLU A 140 9.82 -7.72 2.35
C GLU A 140 9.82 -7.89 3.86
N GLN A 141 9.28 -9.04 4.27
CA GLN A 141 9.21 -9.43 5.67
C GLN A 141 10.59 -9.69 6.22
N GLU A 142 11.50 -10.23 5.40
CA GLU A 142 12.92 -10.34 5.76
C GLU A 142 13.54 -8.94 5.92
N GLN A 143 13.33 -8.03 4.97
CA GLN A 143 13.90 -6.67 5.03
C GLN A 143 13.44 -5.90 6.28
N ILE A 144 12.17 -6.05 6.65
CA ILE A 144 11.55 -5.46 7.84
C ILE A 144 12.11 -6.07 9.14
N ASP A 145 12.57 -7.32 9.12
CA ASP A 145 13.13 -8.08 10.26
C ASP A 145 12.32 -7.95 11.56
N GLY A 146 10.99 -8.12 11.48
CA GLY A 146 10.11 -7.97 12.63
C GLY A 146 10.06 -6.55 13.19
N GLY A 147 10.33 -5.55 12.37
CA GLY A 147 10.29 -4.12 12.70
C GLY A 147 11.65 -3.51 13.05
N LYS A 148 12.76 -4.24 12.89
CA LYS A 148 14.10 -3.67 13.08
C LYS A 148 14.58 -2.86 11.87
N MET A 149 14.02 -3.09 10.69
CA MET A 149 14.32 -2.34 9.46
C MET A 149 15.81 -2.37 9.05
N ASP A 150 16.52 -3.46 9.34
CA ASP A 150 17.99 -3.59 9.23
C ASP A 150 18.48 -4.61 8.18
N ARG A 151 17.57 -5.17 7.35
CA ARG A 151 17.88 -6.23 6.37
C ARG A 151 17.57 -5.88 4.92
N PHE A 152 17.32 -4.60 4.61
CA PHE A 152 17.02 -4.16 3.25
C PHE A 152 18.15 -4.49 2.28
N VAL A 153 19.40 -4.26 2.70
CA VAL A 153 20.60 -4.59 1.91
C VAL A 153 20.86 -6.09 1.87
N GLU A 154 20.54 -6.81 2.96
CA GLU A 154 20.73 -8.25 3.06
C GLU A 154 19.86 -9.03 2.10
N ALA A 155 18.57 -8.73 2.10
CA ALA A 155 17.58 -9.54 1.39
C ALA A 155 17.38 -9.08 -0.07
N SER A 156 17.84 -7.87 -0.44
CA SER A 156 17.63 -7.31 -1.78
C SER A 156 18.64 -7.78 -2.82
N ASN A 157 18.23 -7.74 -4.10
CA ASN A 157 19.10 -7.87 -5.26
C ASN A 157 19.92 -6.59 -5.58
N ALA A 158 19.59 -5.46 -4.93
CA ALA A 158 20.04 -4.13 -5.36
C ALA A 158 21.19 -3.53 -4.52
N GLY A 159 21.69 -4.25 -3.50
CA GLY A 159 22.80 -3.79 -2.67
C GLY A 159 22.49 -2.45 -2.00
N ALA A 160 23.45 -1.51 -2.03
CA ALA A 160 23.29 -0.19 -1.43
C ALA A 160 22.13 0.65 -2.01
N LEU A 161 21.64 0.37 -3.22
CA LEU A 161 20.61 1.19 -3.88
C LEU A 161 19.34 1.33 -3.01
N VAL A 162 18.95 0.27 -2.30
CA VAL A 162 17.77 0.29 -1.42
C VAL A 162 17.88 1.34 -0.31
N MET A 163 19.08 1.77 0.06
CA MET A 163 19.32 2.78 1.10
C MET A 163 19.43 4.21 0.52
N GLY A 164 19.29 4.37 -0.79
CA GLY A 164 19.34 5.68 -1.45
C GLY A 164 18.05 6.47 -1.26
N TYR A 165 18.16 7.79 -1.10
CA TYR A 165 17.04 8.73 -1.11
C TYR A 165 17.39 10.02 -1.86
N TYR A 166 16.37 10.69 -2.40
CA TYR A 166 16.49 11.96 -3.09
C TYR A 166 16.11 13.16 -2.18
N ASP A 167 16.51 14.37 -2.56
CA ASP A 167 15.98 15.62 -1.98
C ASP A 167 14.84 16.00 -2.87
N GLY A 168 13.64 15.70 -2.38
CA GLY A 168 12.42 15.99 -3.09
C GLY A 168 12.08 17.47 -3.16
N SER A 169 12.85 18.40 -2.57
CA SER A 169 12.45 19.81 -2.42
C SER A 169 12.13 20.54 -3.73
N GLU A 170 12.74 20.10 -4.84
CA GLU A 170 12.50 20.61 -6.20
C GLU A 170 11.50 19.77 -7.01
N LEU A 171 11.00 18.65 -6.46
CA LEU A 171 9.95 17.85 -7.10
C LEU A 171 8.62 18.61 -7.11
N LYS A 172 7.86 18.45 -8.19
CA LYS A 172 6.55 19.09 -8.33
C LYS A 172 5.55 18.53 -7.31
N GLN A 173 5.59 17.23 -7.01
CA GLN A 173 4.75 16.64 -5.96
C GLN A 173 5.11 17.16 -4.56
N TRP A 174 6.36 17.54 -4.31
CA TRP A 174 6.72 18.23 -3.07
C TRP A 174 6.08 19.63 -2.99
N ALA A 175 6.00 20.35 -4.10
CA ALA A 175 5.25 21.60 -4.16
C ALA A 175 3.75 21.37 -3.86
N LEU A 176 3.15 20.30 -4.38
CA LEU A 176 1.78 19.91 -4.04
C LEU A 176 1.63 19.56 -2.55
N ALA A 177 2.57 18.83 -1.97
CA ALA A 177 2.57 18.48 -0.55
C ALA A 177 2.68 19.71 0.37
N LYS A 178 3.41 20.76 -0.04
CA LYS A 178 3.44 22.05 0.67
C LYS A 178 2.10 22.80 0.60
N GLU A 179 1.34 22.62 -0.47
CA GLU A 179 0.04 23.29 -0.67
C GLU A 179 -1.11 22.52 -0.02
N PHE A 180 -1.02 21.19 0.03
CA PHE A 180 -2.06 20.29 0.51
C PHE A 180 -1.61 19.47 1.73
N THR A 181 -2.12 18.25 1.85
CA THR A 181 -1.82 17.34 2.95
C THR A 181 -0.89 16.25 2.44
N LEU A 182 0.21 16.05 3.17
CA LEU A 182 1.07 14.89 3.05
C LEU A 182 0.78 13.96 4.23
N ALA A 183 0.56 12.68 3.94
CA ALA A 183 0.43 11.65 4.98
C ALA A 183 1.76 10.88 5.05
N ASP A 184 2.42 10.91 6.22
CA ASP A 184 3.69 10.23 6.49
C ASP A 184 3.52 8.89 7.24
N HIS A 185 2.27 8.50 7.50
CA HIS A 185 1.88 7.22 8.11
C HIS A 185 0.82 6.51 7.26
N PHE A 186 1.04 6.47 5.94
CA PHE A 186 0.21 5.75 4.98
C PHE A 186 0.99 4.56 4.41
N PHE A 187 0.51 3.35 4.70
CA PHE A 187 1.18 2.11 4.32
C PHE A 187 0.42 1.44 3.19
N HIS A 188 1.14 0.75 2.30
CA HIS A 188 0.51 -0.18 1.36
C HIS A 188 -0.24 -1.28 2.14
N ALA A 189 -1.22 -1.91 1.51
CA ALA A 189 -2.18 -2.76 2.22
C ALA A 189 -1.64 -4.16 2.53
N ALA A 190 -0.73 -4.67 1.71
CA ALA A 190 -0.09 -5.96 1.90
C ALA A 190 1.37 -5.91 1.44
N PHE A 191 2.21 -6.75 2.04
CA PHE A 191 3.57 -6.96 1.52
C PHE A 191 3.52 -7.42 0.06
N GLY A 192 4.61 -7.27 -0.67
CA GLY A 192 4.76 -7.73 -2.04
C GLY A 192 4.48 -6.67 -3.09
N GLY A 193 4.60 -7.11 -4.35
CA GLY A 193 4.54 -6.22 -5.50
C GLY A 193 3.14 -5.72 -5.88
N SER A 194 3.13 -4.98 -6.98
CA SER A 194 2.03 -4.17 -7.50
C SER A 194 0.71 -4.93 -7.60
N MET A 195 0.69 -6.15 -8.15
CA MET A 195 -0.56 -6.89 -8.38
C MET A 195 -1.40 -7.02 -7.11
N LEU A 196 -0.79 -7.45 -6.00
CA LEU A 196 -1.51 -7.69 -4.74
C LEU A 196 -2.08 -6.39 -4.17
N ASN A 197 -1.28 -5.31 -4.16
CA ASN A 197 -1.74 -4.02 -3.66
C ASN A 197 -2.81 -3.37 -4.55
N HIS A 198 -2.82 -3.63 -5.86
CA HIS A 198 -3.94 -3.24 -6.73
C HIS A 198 -5.24 -4.00 -6.39
N PHE A 199 -5.17 -5.26 -5.98
CA PHE A 199 -6.35 -5.98 -5.46
C PHE A 199 -6.86 -5.34 -4.18
N PHE A 200 -5.99 -5.07 -3.21
CA PHE A 200 -6.39 -4.43 -1.96
C PHE A 200 -7.01 -3.04 -2.18
N LEU A 201 -6.52 -2.26 -3.15
CA LEU A 201 -7.13 -0.99 -3.54
C LEU A 201 -8.61 -1.13 -3.92
N ILE A 202 -8.98 -2.19 -4.66
CA ILE A 202 -10.32 -2.32 -5.23
C ILE A 202 -11.23 -3.32 -4.52
N CYS A 203 -10.73 -4.24 -3.71
CA CYS A 203 -11.56 -5.22 -2.99
C CYS A 203 -11.20 -5.38 -1.51
N GLY A 204 -10.07 -4.83 -1.05
CA GLY A 204 -9.57 -5.07 0.30
C GLY A 204 -9.32 -6.56 0.57
N CYS A 205 -8.88 -7.31 -0.44
CA CYS A 205 -8.82 -8.76 -0.42
C CYS A 205 -7.58 -9.31 -1.12
N ALA A 206 -7.09 -10.47 -0.67
CA ALA A 206 -6.08 -11.24 -1.39
C ALA A 206 -6.77 -12.12 -2.46
N PRO A 207 -6.26 -12.16 -3.70
CA PRO A 207 -6.74 -13.10 -4.70
C PRO A 207 -6.43 -14.56 -4.34
N THR A 208 -7.35 -15.48 -4.62
CA THR A 208 -7.11 -16.92 -4.50
C THR A 208 -6.98 -17.59 -5.87
N PHE A 209 -6.00 -18.47 -6.02
CA PHE A 209 -5.83 -19.30 -7.19
C PHE A 209 -6.52 -20.65 -6.93
N ASP A 210 -7.81 -20.71 -7.21
CA ASP A 210 -8.61 -21.90 -6.94
C ASP A 210 -8.21 -23.07 -7.86
N ASN A 211 -7.85 -24.21 -7.26
CA ASN A 211 -7.59 -25.49 -7.95
C ASN A 211 -6.60 -25.40 -9.14
N PRO A 212 -5.36 -24.90 -8.95
CA PRO A 212 -4.38 -24.88 -10.03
C PRO A 212 -4.05 -26.32 -10.45
N VAL A 213 -3.85 -26.52 -11.75
CA VAL A 213 -3.34 -27.80 -12.28
C VAL A 213 -1.98 -28.13 -11.64
N GLU A 214 -1.65 -29.42 -11.54
CA GLU A 214 -0.45 -29.88 -10.81
C GLU A 214 0.85 -29.22 -11.29
N ALA A 215 0.99 -29.01 -12.61
CA ALA A 215 2.15 -28.32 -13.17
C ALA A 215 2.29 -26.87 -12.65
N THR A 216 1.16 -26.16 -12.53
CA THR A 216 1.08 -24.79 -12.01
C THR A 216 1.32 -24.78 -10.51
N ARG A 217 0.71 -25.73 -9.77
CA ARG A 217 0.96 -25.94 -8.35
C ARG A 217 2.45 -26.13 -8.07
N LYS A 218 3.13 -27.03 -8.80
CA LYS A 218 4.57 -27.25 -8.70
C LYS A 218 5.42 -26.03 -9.10
N LYS A 219 4.92 -25.19 -10.00
CA LYS A 219 5.59 -23.97 -10.48
C LYS A 219 5.51 -22.82 -9.48
N PHE A 220 4.34 -22.60 -8.88
CA PHE A 220 4.02 -21.39 -8.11
C PHE A 220 3.87 -21.60 -6.62
N LEU A 221 3.63 -22.81 -6.12
CA LEU A 221 3.68 -23.03 -4.69
C LEU A 221 5.09 -22.75 -4.16
N PRO A 222 5.20 -22.19 -2.96
CA PRO A 222 6.48 -21.84 -2.40
C PRO A 222 7.22 -23.13 -2.02
N LYS A 223 8.52 -23.18 -2.33
CA LYS A 223 9.40 -24.29 -1.92
C LYS A 223 10.05 -23.96 -0.58
N LEU A 224 9.24 -23.86 0.48
CA LEU A 224 9.71 -23.44 1.80
C LEU A 224 9.66 -24.62 2.78
N ALA A 225 10.75 -24.85 3.52
CA ALA A 225 10.78 -25.93 4.51
C ALA A 225 10.14 -25.53 5.86
N ALA A 226 9.87 -24.25 6.13
CA ALA A 226 9.06 -23.79 7.27
C ALA A 226 8.72 -22.29 7.17
N ILE A 227 7.45 -21.96 6.93
CA ILE A 227 6.83 -20.70 7.36
C ILE A 227 6.16 -21.01 8.68
N ARG A 228 6.22 -20.12 9.67
CA ARG A 228 5.12 -20.15 10.61
C ARG A 228 4.63 -18.77 11.08
N ASP A 229 3.40 -18.80 11.57
CA ASP A 229 2.41 -17.74 11.46
C ASP A 229 2.22 -16.95 12.77
N SER A 230 1.13 -16.17 12.80
CA SER A 230 0.70 -15.26 13.86
C SER A 230 0.48 -15.89 15.24
N GLN A 231 0.67 -17.21 15.40
CA GLN A 231 0.53 -17.94 16.67
C GLN A 231 1.86 -18.43 17.29
N GLY A 232 3.01 -17.90 16.83
CA GLY A 232 4.29 -18.01 17.53
C GLY A 232 5.22 -19.09 16.99
N ALA A 233 5.31 -19.16 15.68
CA ALA A 233 5.84 -20.30 15.02
C ALA A 233 6.88 -19.76 13.94
N GLU A 234 8.12 -20.28 13.84
CA GLU A 234 9.25 -19.75 13.01
C GLU A 234 9.07 -19.57 11.47
N LEU A 235 8.96 -18.34 10.98
CA LEU A 235 9.27 -17.99 9.59
C LEU A 235 10.79 -17.98 9.37
N THR A 236 11.34 -19.02 8.73
CA THR A 236 12.72 -18.93 8.21
C THR A 236 12.65 -18.80 6.70
N ILE A 237 12.58 -17.57 6.22
CA ILE A 237 12.93 -17.29 4.83
C ILE A 237 14.38 -16.83 4.90
N ARG A 238 15.26 -17.82 4.89
CA ARG A 238 16.72 -17.70 4.80
C ARG A 238 17.31 -18.87 4.03
N GLU A 239 16.45 -19.58 3.29
CA GLU A 239 16.94 -20.61 2.38
C GLU A 239 17.47 -19.94 1.13
N ARG A 240 18.76 -19.62 1.19
CA ARG A 240 19.55 -19.27 0.02
C ARG A 240 19.95 -20.54 -0.73
N GLU A 241 20.18 -20.40 -2.03
CA GLU A 241 20.78 -21.44 -2.85
C GLU A 241 22.17 -21.80 -2.30
N GLU A 242 22.61 -23.05 -2.50
CA GLU A 242 23.91 -23.52 -1.98
C GLU A 242 25.10 -22.72 -2.55
N ASP A 243 24.95 -22.15 -3.75
CA ASP A 243 25.93 -21.28 -4.42
C ASP A 243 25.70 -19.78 -4.18
N SER A 244 24.83 -19.42 -3.23
CA SER A 244 24.68 -18.04 -2.78
C SER A 244 25.97 -17.56 -2.11
N PRO A 245 26.36 -16.28 -2.29
CA PRO A 245 27.48 -15.70 -1.58
C PRO A 245 27.38 -15.87 -0.06
N ALA A 246 28.52 -15.97 0.63
CA ALA A 246 28.58 -16.07 2.10
C ALA A 246 28.41 -14.71 2.80
N SER A 247 28.49 -13.61 2.04
CA SER A 247 28.25 -12.24 2.47
C SER A 247 27.65 -11.46 1.30
N VAL A 248 26.80 -10.49 1.61
CA VAL A 248 26.28 -9.51 0.62
C VAL A 248 27.40 -8.69 -0.01
N LEU A 249 28.56 -8.62 0.65
CA LEU A 249 29.76 -7.92 0.19
C LEU A 249 30.41 -8.57 -1.03
N ASP A 250 30.14 -9.86 -1.25
CA ASP A 250 30.66 -10.69 -2.33
C ASP A 250 29.66 -10.83 -3.50
N GLY A 251 28.42 -10.41 -3.29
CA GLY A 251 27.36 -10.41 -4.30
C GLY A 251 25.97 -10.45 -3.68
N PRO A 252 24.91 -10.19 -4.47
CA PRO A 252 23.54 -10.28 -3.97
C PRO A 252 23.19 -11.71 -3.55
N PRO A 253 22.28 -11.89 -2.58
CA PRO A 253 21.77 -13.20 -2.21
C PRO A 253 21.17 -13.93 -3.43
N ARG A 254 21.38 -15.24 -3.50
CA ARG A 254 20.62 -16.12 -4.40
C ARG A 254 19.53 -16.79 -3.59
N HIS A 255 18.32 -16.29 -3.72
CA HIS A 255 17.17 -16.86 -3.03
C HIS A 255 16.70 -18.12 -3.73
N LYS A 256 16.31 -19.15 -2.96
CA LYS A 256 15.51 -20.23 -3.53
C LYS A 256 14.21 -19.65 -4.08
N ARG A 257 13.75 -20.16 -5.23
CA ARG A 257 12.53 -19.64 -5.88
C ARG A 257 11.38 -19.50 -4.87
N PHE A 258 10.97 -18.25 -4.65
CA PHE A 258 9.75 -17.93 -3.93
C PHE A 258 8.54 -18.33 -4.77
N GLY A 259 7.53 -18.85 -4.09
CA GLY A 259 6.25 -19.12 -4.71
C GLY A 259 5.54 -17.82 -5.07
N ARG A 260 4.72 -17.86 -6.12
CA ARG A 260 3.76 -16.78 -6.40
C ARG A 260 2.45 -16.98 -5.65
N LEU A 261 2.30 -18.14 -5.00
CA LEU A 261 1.16 -18.50 -4.17
C LEU A 261 1.61 -18.76 -2.73
N THR A 262 0.70 -18.59 -1.77
CA THR A 262 0.81 -19.18 -0.43
C THR A 262 0.45 -20.67 -0.48
N ILE A 263 0.64 -21.39 0.64
CA ILE A 263 0.19 -22.78 0.74
C ILE A 263 -1.33 -22.92 0.63
N ASP A 264 -2.05 -21.88 1.04
CA ASP A 264 -3.51 -21.73 0.94
C ASP A 264 -3.95 -21.19 -0.43
N LEU A 265 -3.01 -21.11 -1.38
CA LEU A 265 -3.24 -20.69 -2.76
C LEU A 265 -3.62 -19.23 -2.94
N GLU A 266 -3.33 -18.36 -1.97
CA GLU A 266 -3.45 -16.92 -2.15
C GLU A 266 -2.32 -16.42 -3.05
N ALA A 267 -2.63 -15.60 -4.05
CA ALA A 267 -1.63 -15.06 -4.95
C ALA A 267 -0.94 -13.85 -4.34
N ILE A 268 0.35 -14.03 -4.07
CA ILE A 268 1.25 -13.07 -3.41
C ILE A 268 2.33 -12.54 -4.35
N GLY A 269 2.51 -13.15 -5.52
CA GLY A 269 3.39 -12.68 -6.58
C GLY A 269 2.62 -12.37 -7.86
N THR A 270 3.26 -11.67 -8.79
CA THR A 270 2.62 -11.24 -10.05
C THR A 270 2.17 -12.42 -10.91
N LEU A 271 0.86 -12.49 -11.14
CA LEU A 271 0.17 -13.39 -12.06
C LEU A 271 -0.65 -12.57 -13.05
N GLN A 272 -0.99 -13.13 -14.21
CA GLN A 272 -1.83 -12.43 -15.19
C GLN A 272 -3.33 -12.73 -14.99
N PRO A 273 -4.22 -11.82 -15.41
CA PRO A 273 -5.67 -12.07 -15.34
C PRO A 273 -6.08 -13.31 -16.11
N GLY A 274 -7.09 -14.03 -15.61
CA GLY A 274 -7.58 -15.28 -16.20
C GLY A 274 -7.93 -15.19 -17.67
N ASN A 275 -8.52 -14.05 -18.06
CA ASN A 275 -8.74 -13.71 -19.45
C ASN A 275 -7.60 -12.80 -19.94
N ALA A 276 -6.97 -13.19 -21.04
CA ALA A 276 -5.95 -12.36 -21.67
C ALA A 276 -6.53 -10.99 -22.06
N ILE A 277 -5.93 -9.90 -21.58
CA ILE A 277 -6.31 -8.53 -21.93
C ILE A 277 -5.91 -8.20 -23.37
N SER A 278 -4.81 -8.78 -23.85
CA SER A 278 -4.23 -8.51 -25.16
C SER A 278 -3.98 -9.82 -25.90
N LYS A 279 -4.15 -9.79 -27.23
CA LYS A 279 -3.73 -10.89 -28.12
C LYS A 279 -2.22 -11.17 -28.08
N HIS A 280 -1.43 -10.23 -27.56
CA HIS A 280 0.02 -10.36 -27.42
C HIS A 280 0.44 -10.93 -26.06
N ASP A 281 -0.48 -11.20 -25.14
CA ASP A 281 -0.18 -11.82 -23.86
C ASP A 281 0.13 -13.32 -24.06
N LYS A 282 1.41 -13.66 -23.86
CA LYS A 282 1.95 -15.02 -24.06
C LYS A 282 1.86 -15.89 -22.82
N THR A 283 1.23 -15.43 -21.74
CA THR A 283 1.07 -16.23 -20.53
C THR A 283 0.21 -17.45 -20.82
N GLU A 284 0.62 -18.61 -20.33
CA GLU A 284 -0.14 -19.84 -20.49
C GLU A 284 -1.45 -19.77 -19.69
N ALA A 285 -2.55 -20.28 -20.25
CA ALA A 285 -3.87 -20.17 -19.63
C ALA A 285 -3.91 -20.80 -18.21
N GLN A 286 -3.25 -21.94 -18.04
CA GLN A 286 -3.14 -22.64 -16.75
C GLN A 286 -2.29 -21.91 -15.70
N GLU A 287 -1.56 -20.87 -16.10
CA GLU A 287 -0.73 -20.04 -15.22
C GLU A 287 -1.38 -18.70 -14.86
N ARG A 288 -2.52 -18.39 -15.47
CA ARG A 288 -3.29 -17.17 -15.17
C ARG A 288 -4.16 -17.38 -13.95
N LEU A 289 -4.34 -16.31 -13.17
CA LEU A 289 -5.22 -16.32 -12.02
C LEU A 289 -6.68 -16.44 -12.48
N PRO A 290 -7.46 -17.44 -12.03
CA PRO A 290 -8.86 -17.57 -12.40
C PRO A 290 -9.67 -16.30 -12.09
N PRO A 291 -10.70 -15.96 -12.90
CA PRO A 291 -11.51 -14.79 -12.62
C PRO A 291 -12.13 -14.82 -11.23
N ALA A 292 -11.86 -13.80 -10.42
CA ALA A 292 -12.41 -13.65 -9.09
C ALA A 292 -13.89 -13.27 -9.12
N HIS A 293 -14.61 -13.65 -8.05
CA HIS A 293 -16.04 -13.39 -7.87
C HIS A 293 -16.36 -12.58 -6.61
N ALA A 294 -15.35 -12.26 -5.80
CA ALA A 294 -15.51 -11.36 -4.67
C ALA A 294 -15.97 -9.97 -5.16
N PRO A 295 -16.85 -9.29 -4.40
CA PRO A 295 -17.32 -7.96 -4.77
C PRO A 295 -16.17 -6.95 -4.68
N THR A 296 -16.03 -6.13 -5.71
CA THR A 296 -15.10 -4.99 -5.75
C THR A 296 -15.83 -3.70 -5.32
N ILE A 297 -15.07 -2.64 -5.07
CA ILE A 297 -15.59 -1.29 -4.87
C ILE A 297 -16.39 -0.82 -6.09
N GLY A 298 -15.98 -1.22 -7.29
CA GLY A 298 -16.71 -0.93 -8.51
C GLY A 298 -18.12 -1.53 -8.52
N ASP A 299 -18.25 -2.79 -8.08
CA ASP A 299 -19.55 -3.44 -7.93
C ASP A 299 -20.42 -2.69 -6.92
N ARG A 300 -19.84 -2.29 -5.77
CA ARG A 300 -20.56 -1.52 -4.74
C ARG A 300 -21.01 -0.14 -5.21
N LEU A 301 -20.19 0.55 -6.02
CA LEU A 301 -20.54 1.84 -6.59
C LEU A 301 -21.68 1.69 -7.60
N THR A 302 -21.61 0.69 -8.48
CA THR A 302 -22.70 0.37 -9.43
C THR A 302 -24.00 0.02 -8.70
N GLU A 303 -23.96 -0.83 -7.68
CA GLU A 303 -25.13 -1.18 -6.85
C GLU A 303 -25.81 0.05 -6.20
N LYS A 304 -25.04 1.12 -5.98
CA LYS A 304 -25.52 2.38 -5.39
C LYS A 304 -25.81 3.47 -6.43
N ASN A 305 -25.74 3.16 -7.72
CA ASN A 305 -25.86 4.14 -8.81
C ASN A 305 -24.86 5.31 -8.70
N VAL A 306 -23.69 5.06 -8.11
CA VAL A 306 -22.59 6.04 -8.08
C VAL A 306 -21.78 5.85 -9.35
N THR A 307 -21.64 6.92 -10.15
CA THR A 307 -20.88 6.82 -11.40
C THR A 307 -19.40 6.65 -11.11
N TRP A 308 -18.76 5.71 -11.80
CA TRP A 308 -17.34 5.46 -11.61
C TRP A 308 -16.65 4.91 -12.86
N ALA A 309 -15.33 5.05 -12.91
CA ALA A 309 -14.50 4.42 -13.93
C ALA A 309 -13.06 4.20 -13.44
N TRP A 310 -12.42 3.17 -14.00
CA TRP A 310 -10.98 2.97 -13.92
C TRP A 310 -10.35 3.33 -15.25
N TYR A 311 -9.44 4.29 -15.23
CA TYR A 311 -8.74 4.79 -16.40
C TYR A 311 -7.28 4.33 -16.36
N ALA A 312 -6.84 3.61 -17.38
CA ALA A 312 -5.46 3.17 -17.53
C ALA A 312 -4.83 3.78 -18.78
N GLY A 313 -3.59 4.27 -18.67
CA GLY A 313 -2.80 4.68 -19.83
C GLY A 313 -2.61 3.51 -20.79
N GLY A 314 -2.84 3.73 -22.09
CA GLY A 314 -2.66 2.71 -23.13
C GLY A 314 -3.70 1.59 -23.13
N TRP A 315 -4.78 1.70 -22.35
CA TRP A 315 -5.84 0.70 -22.28
C TRP A 315 -6.48 0.40 -23.65
N ARG A 316 -6.82 1.44 -24.40
CA ARG A 316 -7.42 1.27 -25.74
C ARG A 316 -6.47 0.55 -26.68
N ASP A 317 -5.19 0.92 -26.64
CA ASP A 317 -4.18 0.36 -27.53
C ASP A 317 -3.83 -1.08 -27.19
N VAL A 318 -3.81 -1.45 -25.91
CA VAL A 318 -3.46 -2.82 -25.49
C VAL A 318 -4.57 -3.82 -25.83
N ILE A 319 -5.84 -3.43 -25.72
CA ILE A 319 -6.98 -4.30 -26.06
C ILE A 319 -7.17 -4.42 -27.57
N GLU A 320 -6.88 -3.36 -28.35
CA GLU A 320 -6.86 -3.42 -29.82
C GLU A 320 -5.61 -4.15 -30.36
N GLY A 321 -4.63 -4.39 -29.49
CA GLY A 321 -3.36 -5.03 -29.83
C GLY A 321 -2.44 -4.13 -30.66
N ARG A 322 -2.60 -2.81 -30.57
CA ARG A 322 -1.67 -1.78 -31.06
C ARG A 322 -0.48 -1.60 -30.13
N LEU A 323 -0.70 -1.83 -28.84
CA LEU A 323 0.33 -1.86 -27.80
C LEU A 323 0.54 -3.29 -27.29
N LYS A 324 1.79 -3.69 -27.08
CA LYS A 324 2.12 -4.99 -26.50
C LYS A 324 2.43 -4.82 -25.00
N PRO A 325 1.84 -5.64 -24.12
CA PRO A 325 2.22 -5.63 -22.72
C PRO A 325 3.70 -6.00 -22.51
N TYR A 326 4.33 -5.40 -21.50
CA TYR A 326 5.69 -5.76 -21.07
C TYR A 326 6.78 -5.67 -22.16
N GLU A 327 6.57 -4.92 -23.25
CA GLU A 327 7.67 -4.63 -24.18
C GLU A 327 8.69 -3.72 -23.51
N ASP A 328 9.98 -3.91 -23.83
CA ASP A 328 11.08 -3.03 -23.41
C ASP A 328 11.04 -1.70 -24.19
N LYS A 329 9.95 -0.98 -23.97
CA LYS A 329 9.66 0.34 -24.53
C LYS A 329 9.12 1.21 -23.40
N PRO A 330 9.37 2.52 -23.44
CA PRO A 330 8.87 3.45 -22.42
C PRO A 330 7.34 3.33 -22.23
N ASP A 331 6.59 3.08 -23.30
CA ASP A 331 5.13 3.05 -23.27
C ASP A 331 4.53 1.68 -22.93
N ALA A 332 5.23 0.83 -22.17
CA ALA A 332 4.75 -0.52 -21.87
C ALA A 332 3.47 -0.51 -21.03
N PHE A 333 2.47 -1.28 -21.47
CA PHE A 333 1.28 -1.57 -20.66
C PHE A 333 1.55 -2.73 -19.71
N GLN A 334 1.32 -2.52 -18.41
CA GLN A 334 1.46 -3.56 -17.40
C GLN A 334 0.09 -4.16 -17.10
N THR A 335 -0.19 -5.35 -17.63
CA THR A 335 -1.52 -5.97 -17.48
C THR A 335 -1.89 -6.27 -16.04
N HIS A 336 -0.89 -6.50 -15.17
CA HIS A 336 -1.12 -6.73 -13.75
C HIS A 336 -1.46 -5.45 -12.95
N HIS A 337 -1.41 -4.26 -13.57
CA HIS A 337 -1.92 -3.02 -13.00
C HIS A 337 -3.38 -2.74 -13.37
N GLN A 338 -4.06 -3.69 -14.02
CA GLN A 338 -5.49 -3.59 -14.34
C GLN A 338 -6.32 -4.49 -13.42
N PRO A 339 -6.54 -4.12 -12.15
CA PRO A 339 -7.07 -5.03 -11.14
C PRO A 339 -8.48 -5.53 -11.45
N PHE A 340 -9.34 -4.68 -12.00
CA PHE A 340 -10.69 -5.10 -12.37
C PHE A 340 -10.71 -6.20 -13.45
N ALA A 341 -9.69 -6.30 -14.31
CA ALA A 341 -9.64 -7.34 -15.33
C ALA A 341 -9.47 -8.75 -14.76
N TYR A 342 -9.12 -8.88 -13.48
CA TYR A 342 -9.07 -10.16 -12.78
C TYR A 342 -10.45 -10.65 -12.30
N PHE A 343 -11.51 -9.84 -12.40
CA PHE A 343 -12.82 -10.17 -11.86
C PHE A 343 -13.82 -10.52 -12.96
N ALA A 344 -14.62 -11.56 -12.74
CA ALA A 344 -15.53 -12.11 -13.74
C ALA A 344 -16.55 -11.08 -14.27
N ASN A 345 -16.95 -10.09 -13.44
CA ASN A 345 -17.91 -9.07 -13.83
C ASN A 345 -17.37 -8.07 -14.88
N TYR A 346 -16.05 -8.05 -15.10
CA TYR A 346 -15.37 -7.09 -15.97
C TYR A 346 -14.73 -7.75 -17.19
N ALA A 347 -15.02 -9.04 -17.42
CA ALA A 347 -14.60 -9.74 -18.62
C ALA A 347 -15.22 -9.12 -19.89
N GLU A 348 -14.63 -9.40 -21.05
CA GLU A 348 -15.19 -8.96 -22.32
C GLU A 348 -16.65 -9.44 -22.49
N GLY A 349 -17.52 -8.56 -22.99
CA GLY A 349 -18.96 -8.82 -23.13
C GLY A 349 -19.78 -8.69 -21.84
N ARG A 350 -19.16 -8.38 -20.69
CA ARG A 350 -19.87 -8.11 -19.43
C ARG A 350 -20.09 -6.60 -19.23
N GLU A 351 -21.16 -6.23 -18.54
CA GLU A 351 -21.52 -4.82 -18.31
C GLU A 351 -20.42 -4.04 -17.58
N GLY A 352 -19.78 -4.67 -16.58
CA GLY A 352 -18.69 -4.05 -15.83
C GLY A 352 -17.52 -3.58 -16.71
N ARG A 353 -17.32 -4.21 -17.87
CA ARG A 353 -16.25 -3.87 -18.83
C ARG A 353 -16.30 -2.41 -19.27
N ALA A 354 -17.49 -1.81 -19.37
CA ALA A 354 -17.67 -0.43 -19.81
C ALA A 354 -17.06 0.63 -18.87
N HIS A 355 -16.75 0.24 -17.62
CA HIS A 355 -16.09 1.10 -16.64
C HIS A 355 -14.56 1.12 -16.79
N LEU A 356 -13.98 0.20 -17.58
CA LEU A 356 -12.54 0.15 -17.83
C LEU A 356 -12.23 0.95 -19.09
N LYS A 357 -11.58 2.10 -18.90
CA LYS A 357 -11.42 3.14 -19.93
C LYS A 357 -9.97 3.53 -20.12
N ASP A 358 -9.71 4.22 -21.22
CA ASP A 358 -8.39 4.73 -21.54
C ASP A 358 -8.14 6.10 -20.89
N ALA A 359 -6.87 6.41 -20.60
CA ALA A 359 -6.45 7.69 -20.06
C ALA A 359 -6.92 8.90 -20.90
N ASP A 360 -7.03 8.77 -22.22
CA ASP A 360 -7.59 9.83 -23.07
C ASP A 360 -9.01 10.22 -22.66
N ASP A 361 -9.80 9.22 -22.25
CA ASP A 361 -11.18 9.43 -21.82
C ASP A 361 -11.24 10.11 -20.45
N PHE A 362 -10.27 9.83 -19.57
CA PHE A 362 -10.10 10.54 -18.30
C PHE A 362 -9.81 12.02 -18.53
N PHE A 363 -8.79 12.29 -19.34
CA PHE A 363 -8.34 13.63 -19.66
C PHE A 363 -9.42 14.50 -20.31
N ARG A 364 -10.18 13.91 -21.22
CA ARG A 364 -11.34 14.58 -21.82
C ARG A 364 -12.45 14.84 -20.80
N ALA A 365 -12.71 13.91 -19.89
CA ALA A 365 -13.72 14.08 -18.85
C ALA A 365 -13.34 15.20 -17.86
N ILE A 366 -12.06 15.29 -17.48
CA ILE A 366 -11.52 16.39 -16.64
C ILE A 366 -11.83 17.74 -17.27
N ASP A 367 -11.45 17.94 -18.54
CA ASP A 367 -11.58 19.22 -19.23
C ASP A 367 -13.04 19.67 -19.39
N LYS A 368 -13.96 18.72 -19.56
CA LYS A 368 -15.38 18.99 -19.78
C LYS A 368 -16.21 19.09 -18.51
N GLY A 369 -15.64 18.72 -17.36
CA GLY A 369 -16.42 18.58 -16.11
C GLY A 369 -17.33 17.35 -16.11
N GLU A 370 -16.98 16.33 -16.89
CA GLU A 370 -17.75 15.10 -17.09
C GLU A 370 -17.16 13.92 -16.29
N LEU A 371 -16.34 14.20 -15.27
CA LEU A 371 -15.77 13.15 -14.43
C LEU A 371 -16.89 12.34 -13.76
N PRO A 372 -16.77 11.00 -13.70
CA PRO A 372 -17.57 10.20 -12.78
C PRO A 372 -17.39 10.68 -11.33
N GLN A 373 -18.32 10.33 -10.46
CA GLN A 373 -18.20 10.62 -9.02
C GLN A 373 -16.98 9.94 -8.40
N VAL A 374 -16.56 8.78 -8.90
CA VAL A 374 -15.32 8.12 -8.48
C VAL A 374 -14.47 7.73 -9.69
N SER A 375 -13.28 8.29 -9.80
CA SER A 375 -12.36 8.04 -10.90
C SER A 375 -11.04 7.49 -10.36
N PHE A 376 -10.62 6.33 -10.88
CA PHE A 376 -9.28 5.80 -10.63
C PHE A 376 -8.41 6.02 -11.86
N TYR A 377 -7.16 6.40 -11.68
CA TYR A 377 -6.22 6.65 -12.76
C TYR A 377 -4.87 5.96 -12.50
N LYS A 378 -4.46 5.07 -13.41
CA LYS A 378 -3.14 4.45 -13.44
C LYS A 378 -2.36 4.96 -14.66
N PRO A 379 -1.25 5.70 -14.46
CA PRO A 379 -0.39 6.13 -15.56
C PRO A 379 0.17 4.96 -16.38
N LEU A 380 0.56 5.23 -17.63
CA LEU A 380 1.30 4.27 -18.46
C LEU A 380 2.73 4.09 -17.93
N GLY A 381 3.41 3.00 -18.32
CA GLY A 381 4.73 2.60 -17.82
C GLY A 381 5.72 3.75 -17.61
N VAL A 382 6.11 4.50 -18.64
CA VAL A 382 7.07 5.61 -18.51
C VAL A 382 6.67 6.70 -17.50
N PHE A 383 5.37 6.83 -17.20
CA PHE A 383 4.83 7.87 -16.33
C PHE A 383 4.43 7.38 -14.94
N ASN A 384 4.60 6.09 -14.63
CA ASN A 384 4.13 5.54 -13.37
C ASN A 384 5.13 5.73 -12.22
N GLY A 385 6.42 5.95 -12.51
CA GLY A 385 7.50 6.16 -11.53
C GLY A 385 8.26 4.88 -11.13
N HIS A 386 7.93 3.71 -11.69
CA HIS A 386 8.62 2.45 -11.41
C HIS A 386 10.11 2.54 -11.77
N PRO A 387 11.04 1.97 -10.97
CA PRO A 387 12.44 1.86 -11.39
C PRO A 387 12.63 1.13 -12.74
N ASP A 388 13.83 1.16 -13.30
CA ASP A 388 14.23 0.49 -14.56
C ASP A 388 13.61 1.07 -15.85
N TYR A 389 12.29 0.99 -16.02
CA TYR A 389 11.62 1.42 -17.25
C TYR A 389 11.02 2.84 -17.18
N SER A 390 10.90 3.41 -15.98
CA SER A 390 10.56 4.81 -15.71
C SER A 390 11.64 5.44 -14.80
N ASP A 391 11.43 6.69 -14.41
CA ASP A 391 12.31 7.48 -13.55
C ASP A 391 11.47 8.40 -12.65
N LEU A 392 12.12 8.95 -11.61
CA LEU A 392 11.43 9.76 -10.60
C LEU A 392 10.90 11.07 -11.20
N ALA A 393 11.66 11.71 -12.07
CA ALA A 393 11.29 12.97 -12.70
C ALA A 393 10.06 12.83 -13.61
N ALA A 394 9.98 11.78 -14.42
CA ALA A 394 8.85 11.52 -15.32
C ALA A 394 7.56 11.24 -14.54
N GLY A 395 7.62 10.38 -13.51
CA GLY A 395 6.48 10.10 -12.63
C GLY A 395 6.02 11.36 -11.87
N ASP A 396 6.96 12.10 -11.29
CA ASP A 396 6.68 13.35 -10.57
C ASP A 396 6.03 14.42 -11.46
N ALA A 397 6.62 14.66 -12.64
CA ALA A 397 6.10 15.61 -13.59
C ALA A 397 4.69 15.26 -14.04
N HIS A 398 4.44 13.97 -14.33
CA HIS A 398 3.16 13.50 -14.81
C HIS A 398 2.05 13.65 -13.78
N VAL A 399 2.28 13.24 -12.53
CA VAL A 399 1.29 13.41 -11.44
C VAL A 399 0.94 14.89 -11.27
N ALA A 400 1.95 15.77 -11.23
CA ALA A 400 1.70 17.19 -11.07
C ALA A 400 0.95 17.81 -12.26
N ASP A 401 1.22 17.36 -13.49
CA ASP A 401 0.51 17.82 -14.68
C ASP A 401 -0.97 17.35 -14.68
N VAL A 402 -1.24 16.12 -14.21
CA VAL A 402 -2.60 15.62 -13.99
C VAL A 402 -3.33 16.46 -12.94
N VAL A 403 -2.71 16.72 -11.78
CA VAL A 403 -3.29 17.57 -10.73
C VAL A 403 -3.54 18.99 -11.23
N ALA A 404 -2.60 19.57 -11.98
CA ALA A 404 -2.75 20.90 -12.57
C ALA A 404 -3.91 20.97 -13.57
N ARG A 405 -4.19 19.87 -14.28
CA ARG A 405 -5.36 19.76 -15.17
C ARG A 405 -6.66 19.62 -14.37
N LEU A 406 -6.67 18.80 -13.32
CA LEU A 406 -7.82 18.64 -12.41
C LEU A 406 -8.20 19.97 -11.73
N ARG A 407 -7.22 20.79 -11.33
CA ARG A 407 -7.45 22.15 -10.80
C ARG A 407 -8.21 23.08 -11.76
N LYS A 408 -8.11 22.84 -13.06
CA LYS A 408 -8.82 23.62 -14.10
C LYS A 408 -10.19 23.04 -14.45
N SER A 409 -10.54 21.87 -13.90
CA SER A 409 -11.81 21.21 -14.17
C SER A 409 -12.98 22.00 -13.61
N PRO A 410 -14.15 22.01 -14.28
CA PRO A 410 -15.39 22.48 -13.69
C PRO A 410 -15.77 21.77 -12.38
N ASN A 411 -15.29 20.53 -12.17
CA ASN A 411 -15.53 19.76 -10.94
C ASN A 411 -14.58 20.15 -9.78
N TRP A 412 -13.68 21.12 -9.94
CA TRP A 412 -12.64 21.41 -8.92
C TRP A 412 -13.21 21.76 -7.53
N ALA A 413 -14.34 22.48 -7.48
CA ALA A 413 -14.87 23.04 -6.24
C ALA A 413 -15.32 21.99 -5.20
N ASP A 414 -15.59 20.76 -5.63
CA ASP A 414 -16.08 19.64 -4.82
C ASP A 414 -15.28 18.34 -5.05
N MET A 415 -14.03 18.47 -5.52
CA MET A 415 -13.16 17.35 -5.83
C MET A 415 -12.17 17.04 -4.70
N LEU A 416 -12.09 15.75 -4.34
CA LEU A 416 -11.00 15.18 -3.55
C LEU A 416 -10.04 14.44 -4.50
N ILE A 417 -8.75 14.78 -4.45
CA ILE A 417 -7.69 14.07 -5.16
C ILE A 417 -6.85 13.31 -4.14
N ILE A 418 -6.66 12.02 -4.38
CA ILE A 418 -5.79 11.13 -3.61
C ILE A 418 -4.67 10.69 -4.55
N VAL A 419 -3.42 11.01 -4.21
CA VAL A 419 -2.24 10.47 -4.89
C VAL A 419 -1.61 9.45 -3.96
N THR A 420 -1.42 8.23 -4.44
CA THR A 420 -0.73 7.18 -3.68
C THR A 420 0.03 6.25 -4.62
N ALA A 421 0.99 5.50 -4.08
CA ALA A 421 1.65 4.40 -4.77
C ALA A 421 0.98 3.07 -4.39
N ASP A 422 1.26 2.02 -5.17
CA ASP A 422 0.89 0.65 -4.86
C ASP A 422 1.77 0.01 -3.80
N GLU A 423 3.09 0.21 -3.87
CA GLU A 423 4.04 -0.26 -2.86
C GLU A 423 5.30 0.64 -2.76
N ASN A 424 6.20 0.34 -1.82
CA ASN A 424 7.33 1.20 -1.42
C ASN A 424 8.56 1.13 -2.35
N GLY A 425 8.48 0.44 -3.49
CA GLY A 425 9.59 0.24 -4.42
C GLY A 425 10.77 -0.51 -3.83
N TRP A 426 10.60 -1.07 -2.63
CA TRP A 426 11.60 -1.82 -1.89
C TRP A 426 12.88 -1.03 -1.59
N PHE A 427 12.73 0.29 -1.64
CA PHE A 427 13.61 1.23 -1.00
C PHE A 427 13.29 1.23 0.50
N TRP A 428 14.35 1.46 1.26
CA TRP A 428 14.31 1.52 2.71
C TRP A 428 13.36 2.62 3.17
N ASP A 429 12.62 2.31 4.22
CA ASP A 429 11.82 3.23 4.99
C ASP A 429 12.06 2.90 6.47
N HIS A 430 12.20 3.93 7.29
CA HIS A 430 12.51 3.74 8.70
C HIS A 430 11.31 3.26 9.52
N VAL A 431 10.07 3.52 9.07
CA VAL A 431 8.87 3.19 9.84
C VAL A 431 8.49 1.74 9.61
N ALA A 432 8.57 0.93 10.66
CA ALA A 432 8.02 -0.41 10.62
C ALA A 432 6.50 -0.34 10.42
N PRO A 433 5.93 -1.07 9.44
CA PRO A 433 4.49 -1.07 9.24
C PRO A 433 3.76 -1.56 10.51
N PRO A 434 2.55 -1.04 10.78
CA PRO A 434 1.77 -1.44 11.94
C PRO A 434 1.48 -2.94 11.90
N ARG A 435 1.11 -3.51 13.07
CA ARG A 435 0.88 -4.95 13.20
C ARG A 435 -0.10 -5.45 12.14
N ARG A 436 0.31 -6.53 11.47
CA ARG A 436 -0.43 -7.21 10.40
C ARG A 436 -1.80 -7.66 10.88
N ASP A 437 -2.82 -7.31 10.12
CA ASP A 437 -4.10 -8.00 10.17
C ASP A 437 -3.95 -9.31 9.37
N ARG A 438 -3.49 -10.36 10.07
CA ARG A 438 -3.36 -11.78 9.67
C ARG A 438 -2.04 -12.21 9.05
#